data_AF-A0A350XAW5-F1
#
_entry.id   AF-A0A350XAW5-F1
#
_cell.length_a   1.000
_cell.length_b   1.000
_cell.length_c   1.000
_cell.angle_alpha   90.00
_cell.angle_beta   90.00
_cell.angle_gamma   90.00
#
_symmetry.space_group_name_H-M   'P 1'
#
loop_
_entity.id
_entity.type
_entity.pdbx_description
1 polymer ?
#
loop_
_entity_poly.entity_id
_entity_poly.type
_entity_poly.pdbx_seq_one_letter_code
_entity_poly.pdbx_strand_id
1 'polypeptide(L)'
;MVIQDQDTTNCDGFLVSDDIRTGFISGATFTNKAIQYSVVDGLAVFEGCIVLGTVEEMEEKTAAIRAGEEIEEEDSARGVFIPGKKYRWPDGIVPYEIDANLPNQKRINDAIAHWEAKTSIRFVRRTSSNASQYPNYIYFKPANGCWSQVGMRGGKQDIGLGGGCGTSATIHEIGHALGLWHEQSREDRDKHIQIHWQNIKPENLHNFNQHITDGDDYDSYDYDSIMHYGSTAFSKNGKPTITTIPSGKPIGKSNGLSDRDIATIEFMYQGKAPTKSRPYTIQQGDTLYLIAQRELGDGSRWREIVKTPEGGSFTEEEAQNLQPGQVVYLPLT
;
A
#
# COMPACT_ATOMS: atom_id res chain seq x y z
N MET A 1 -37.05 -5.77 0.84
CA MET A 1 -36.21 -5.04 -0.12
C MET A 1 -34.79 -5.46 0.17
N VAL A 2 -34.26 -6.39 -0.63
CA VAL A 2 -32.91 -6.93 -0.43
C VAL A 2 -31.95 -5.87 -0.93
N ILE A 3 -31.22 -5.24 -0.02
CA ILE A 3 -30.07 -4.40 -0.37
C ILE A 3 -29.09 -5.38 -1.01
N GLN A 4 -28.89 -5.29 -2.33
CA GLN A 4 -27.79 -5.99 -2.97
C GLN A 4 -26.51 -5.46 -2.33
N ASP A 5 -25.75 -6.35 -1.71
CA ASP A 5 -24.36 -6.12 -1.30
C ASP A 5 -23.63 -5.52 -2.50
N GLN A 6 -23.41 -4.21 -2.45
CA GLN A 6 -22.51 -3.53 -3.36
C GLN A 6 -21.12 -4.06 -3.00
N ASP A 7 -20.50 -4.72 -3.96
CA ASP A 7 -19.15 -5.26 -3.91
C ASP A 7 -18.20 -4.17 -3.36
N THR A 8 -17.85 -4.26 -2.06
CA THR A 8 -17.04 -3.28 -1.33
C THR A 8 -15.59 -3.39 -1.78
N THR A 9 -15.28 -2.91 -2.98
CA THR A 9 -13.90 -2.79 -3.44
C THR A 9 -13.21 -1.67 -2.67
N ASN A 10 -11.96 -1.85 -2.26
CA ASN A 10 -11.25 -0.85 -1.45
C ASN A 10 -11.07 0.52 -2.13
N CYS A 11 -11.30 0.61 -3.45
CA CYS A 11 -11.61 1.85 -4.18
C CYS A 11 -13.10 1.87 -4.58
N ASP A 12 -13.98 2.23 -3.64
CA ASP A 12 -15.44 2.32 -3.89
C ASP A 12 -15.74 3.38 -4.96
N GLY A 13 -15.94 2.94 -6.20
CA GLY A 13 -16.18 3.84 -7.34
C GLY A 13 -14.89 4.25 -8.04
N PHE A 14 -14.22 3.27 -8.64
CA PHE A 14 -13.11 3.48 -9.57
C PHE A 14 -13.40 4.61 -10.55
N LEU A 15 -12.45 5.54 -10.65
CA LEU A 15 -12.45 6.60 -11.64
C LEU A 15 -12.00 6.01 -12.99
N VAL A 16 -12.92 6.00 -13.95
CA VAL A 16 -12.71 5.43 -15.27
C VAL A 16 -13.04 6.45 -16.35
N SER A 17 -12.31 6.40 -17.46
CA SER A 17 -12.52 7.24 -18.64
C SER A 17 -12.16 6.46 -19.90
N ASP A 18 -12.75 6.84 -21.03
CA ASP A 18 -12.29 6.40 -22.36
C ASP A 18 -11.17 7.30 -22.92
N ASP A 19 -10.95 8.47 -22.32
CA ASP A 19 -9.78 9.32 -22.57
C ASP A 19 -8.57 8.78 -21.81
N ILE A 20 -7.83 7.88 -22.47
CA ILE A 20 -6.59 7.28 -21.97
C ILE A 20 -5.40 7.98 -22.62
N ARG A 21 -4.52 8.53 -21.78
CA ARG A 21 -3.31 9.23 -22.23
C ARG A 21 -2.07 8.50 -21.73
N THR A 22 -0.94 8.78 -22.37
CA THR A 22 0.37 8.27 -21.96
C THR A 22 1.20 9.43 -21.45
N GLY A 23 1.66 9.32 -20.20
CA GLY A 23 2.61 10.23 -19.59
C GLY A 23 3.85 9.50 -19.13
N PHE A 24 4.77 10.24 -18.53
CA PHE A 24 5.97 9.68 -17.93
C PHE A 24 5.99 9.96 -16.43
N ILE A 25 6.39 8.96 -15.68
CA ILE A 25 6.71 9.08 -14.25
C ILE A 25 8.14 8.62 -14.01
N SER A 26 8.77 9.16 -12.99
CA SER A 26 10.12 8.79 -12.56
C SER A 26 10.13 8.34 -11.11
N GLY A 27 11.13 7.55 -10.75
CA GLY A 27 11.45 7.12 -9.38
C GLY A 27 12.96 6.88 -9.21
N ALA A 28 13.45 6.48 -8.03
CA ALA A 28 14.88 6.23 -7.74
C ALA A 28 15.54 5.21 -8.66
N THR A 29 14.76 4.39 -9.35
CA THR A 29 15.23 3.15 -9.98
C THR A 29 14.75 2.99 -11.40
N PHE A 30 13.83 3.85 -11.83
CA PHE A 30 13.46 4.03 -13.22
C PHE A 30 13.30 5.52 -13.48
N THR A 31 13.80 5.98 -14.62
CA THR A 31 13.61 7.35 -15.07
C THR A 31 12.74 7.33 -16.30
N ASN A 32 11.77 8.23 -16.37
CA ASN A 32 10.89 8.43 -17.53
C ASN A 32 10.20 7.12 -17.96
N LYS A 33 9.61 6.40 -17.01
CA LYS A 33 8.78 5.24 -17.31
C LYS A 33 7.45 5.70 -17.88
N ALA A 34 7.17 5.26 -19.10
CA ALA A 34 5.88 5.50 -19.72
C ALA A 34 4.78 4.75 -18.96
N ILE A 35 3.72 5.46 -18.60
CA ILE A 35 2.52 4.89 -18.00
C ILE A 35 1.29 5.41 -18.73
N GLN A 36 0.23 4.60 -18.72
CA GLN A 36 -1.09 5.02 -19.18
C GLN A 36 -1.93 5.44 -17.98
N TYR A 37 -2.72 6.51 -18.15
CA TYR A 37 -3.64 7.02 -17.14
C TYR A 37 -4.96 7.43 -17.78
N SER A 38 -6.03 7.40 -16.99
CA SER A 38 -7.36 7.89 -17.35
C SER A 38 -7.49 9.37 -17.02
N VAL A 39 -8.10 10.15 -17.90
CA VAL A 39 -8.46 11.56 -17.62
C VAL A 39 -9.84 11.63 -16.99
N VAL A 40 -9.91 12.05 -15.72
CA VAL A 40 -11.18 12.17 -14.98
C VAL A 40 -11.18 13.49 -14.22
N ASP A 41 -12.17 14.35 -14.49
CA ASP A 41 -12.33 15.67 -13.83
C ASP A 41 -11.05 16.54 -13.84
N GLY A 42 -10.26 16.47 -14.91
CA GLY A 42 -8.99 17.20 -15.05
C GLY A 42 -7.81 16.59 -14.31
N LEU A 43 -7.98 15.41 -13.70
CA LEU A 43 -6.96 14.65 -13.00
C LEU A 43 -6.43 13.50 -13.86
N ALA A 44 -5.14 13.24 -13.75
CA ALA A 44 -4.50 12.06 -14.32
C ALA A 44 -4.59 10.89 -13.31
N VAL A 45 -5.54 9.98 -13.56
CA VAL A 45 -5.85 8.86 -12.67
C VAL A 45 -5.17 7.59 -13.17
N PHE A 46 -4.39 7.00 -12.29
CA PHE A 46 -3.73 5.71 -12.44
C PHE A 46 -4.41 4.66 -11.55
N GLU A 47 -4.56 3.44 -12.04
CA GLU A 47 -5.15 2.32 -11.28
C GLU A 47 -6.51 2.67 -10.65
N GLY A 48 -7.29 3.50 -11.33
CA GLY A 48 -8.65 3.88 -10.94
C GLY A 48 -8.85 4.69 -9.65
N CYS A 49 -7.83 4.89 -8.82
CA CYS A 49 -7.94 5.66 -7.55
C CYS A 49 -6.64 6.38 -7.15
N ILE A 50 -5.54 6.22 -7.91
CA ILE A 50 -4.29 6.95 -7.66
C ILE A 50 -4.22 8.19 -8.56
N VAL A 51 -4.15 9.37 -7.96
CA VAL A 51 -3.93 10.62 -8.72
C VAL A 51 -2.43 10.90 -8.83
N LEU A 52 -1.95 11.02 -10.07
CA LEU A 52 -0.55 11.36 -10.36
C LEU A 52 -0.30 12.88 -10.34
N GLY A 53 -1.35 13.66 -10.56
CA GLY A 53 -1.33 15.12 -10.68
C GLY A 53 -2.53 15.58 -11.50
N THR A 54 -2.58 16.86 -11.83
CA THR A 54 -3.50 17.36 -12.87
C THR A 54 -3.05 16.87 -14.24
N VAL A 55 -3.98 16.82 -15.19
CA VAL A 55 -3.65 16.51 -16.59
C VAL A 55 -2.65 17.51 -17.15
N GLU A 56 -2.82 18.80 -16.83
CA GLU A 56 -1.90 19.87 -17.26
C GLU A 56 -0.48 19.62 -16.77
N GLU A 57 -0.30 19.35 -15.47
CA GLU A 57 1.01 19.02 -14.89
C GLU A 57 1.65 17.79 -15.57
N MET A 58 0.86 16.74 -15.82
CA MET A 58 1.34 15.53 -16.48
C MET A 58 1.74 15.78 -17.94
N GLU A 59 1.01 16.62 -18.66
CA GLU A 59 1.30 16.99 -20.03
C GLU A 59 2.55 17.86 -20.14
N GLU A 60 2.72 18.84 -19.24
CA GLU A 60 3.93 19.66 -19.15
C GLU A 60 5.17 18.81 -18.89
N LYS A 61 5.12 17.92 -17.88
CA LYS A 61 6.22 16.98 -17.59
C LYS A 61 6.53 16.09 -18.78
N THR A 62 5.49 15.57 -19.43
CA THR A 62 5.64 14.70 -20.61
C THR A 62 6.28 15.46 -21.78
N ALA A 63 5.92 16.73 -21.98
CA ALA A 63 6.49 17.56 -23.03
C ALA A 63 7.97 17.86 -22.77
N ALA A 64 8.33 18.23 -21.53
CA ALA A 64 9.71 18.48 -21.12
C ALA A 64 10.60 17.23 -21.30
N ILE A 65 10.15 16.05 -20.85
CA ILE A 65 10.87 14.78 -21.05
C ILE A 65 11.07 14.48 -22.55
N ARG A 66 10.03 14.67 -23.37
CA ARG A 66 10.12 14.48 -24.83
C ARG A 66 11.04 15.49 -25.51
N ALA A 67 11.20 16.68 -24.94
CA ALA A 67 12.14 17.70 -25.40
C ALA A 67 13.60 17.39 -24.99
N GLY A 68 13.84 16.31 -24.24
CA GLY A 68 15.17 15.92 -23.78
C GLY A 68 15.62 16.66 -22.53
N GLU A 69 14.70 17.30 -21.79
CA GLU A 69 15.00 17.90 -20.49
C GLU A 69 15.17 16.79 -19.45
N GLU A 70 16.27 16.85 -18.70
CA GLU A 70 16.44 16.04 -17.50
C GLU A 70 15.54 16.61 -16.40
N ILE A 71 14.36 16.01 -16.22
CA ILE A 71 13.55 16.28 -15.03
C ILE A 71 14.15 15.46 -13.88
N GLU A 72 14.91 16.13 -13.01
CA GLU A 72 15.36 15.56 -11.75
C GLU A 72 14.17 15.39 -10.78
N GLU A 73 13.45 14.28 -10.89
CA GLU A 73 12.62 13.77 -9.79
C GLU A 73 13.41 12.69 -9.03
N GLU A 74 14.10 13.12 -7.98
CA GLU A 74 15.08 12.28 -7.27
C GLU A 74 14.42 11.43 -6.15
N ASP A 75 14.12 10.14 -6.39
CA ASP A 75 13.38 9.15 -5.54
C ASP A 75 11.87 9.03 -5.87
N SER A 76 11.07 7.97 -5.65
CA SER A 76 11.19 6.52 -5.92
C SER A 76 9.88 5.76 -5.77
N ALA A 77 9.59 4.76 -6.62
CA ALA A 77 8.62 3.68 -6.37
C ALA A 77 9.40 2.35 -6.26
N ARG A 78 9.11 1.51 -5.24
CA ARG A 78 9.58 0.12 -5.08
C ARG A 78 8.47 -0.67 -4.39
N GLY A 79 7.85 -1.61 -5.08
CA GLY A 79 6.96 -2.61 -4.49
C GLY A 79 5.60 -2.00 -4.17
N VAL A 80 4.95 -2.49 -3.10
CA VAL A 80 3.66 -1.97 -2.61
C VAL A 80 3.81 -0.57 -1.99
N PHE A 81 4.96 0.11 -2.11
CA PHE A 81 5.07 1.49 -1.63
C PHE A 81 5.99 2.41 -2.46
N ILE A 82 5.91 3.72 -2.22
CA ILE A 82 6.81 4.75 -2.77
C ILE A 82 8.02 4.92 -1.82
N PRO A 83 9.26 4.47 -2.09
CA PRO A 83 10.40 4.73 -1.21
C PRO A 83 10.82 6.20 -1.18
N GLY A 84 11.92 6.49 -0.48
CA GLY A 84 12.47 7.83 -0.36
C GLY A 84 11.88 8.53 0.86
N LYS A 85 12.75 8.96 1.78
CA LYS A 85 12.32 9.64 3.02
C LYS A 85 11.53 10.91 2.75
N LYS A 86 11.74 11.55 1.58
CA LYS A 86 11.03 12.76 1.18
C LYS A 86 9.53 12.55 0.89
N TYR A 87 9.10 11.33 0.56
CA TYR A 87 7.69 10.98 0.38
C TYR A 87 7.05 10.44 1.65
N ARG A 88 7.79 10.36 2.75
CA ARG A 88 7.26 10.04 4.07
C ARG A 88 6.78 11.32 4.73
N TRP A 89 5.65 11.21 5.41
CA TRP A 89 5.26 12.21 6.39
C TRP A 89 6.30 12.24 7.52
N PRO A 90 6.91 13.40 7.82
CA PRO A 90 7.95 13.50 8.85
C PRO A 90 7.47 12.93 10.19
N ASP A 91 8.30 12.07 10.79
CA ASP A 91 8.04 11.39 12.06
C ASP A 91 6.73 10.57 12.10
N GLY A 92 6.16 10.23 10.94
CA GLY A 92 4.85 9.58 10.85
C GLY A 92 3.69 10.48 11.28
N ILE A 93 3.89 11.79 11.34
CA ILE A 93 2.87 12.77 11.70
C ILE A 93 2.22 13.30 10.43
N VAL A 94 0.91 13.10 10.31
CA VAL A 94 0.10 13.49 9.16
C VAL A 94 -0.86 14.62 9.57
N PRO A 95 -0.54 15.88 9.25
CA PRO A 95 -1.47 16.98 9.48
C PRO A 95 -2.63 16.89 8.49
N TYR A 96 -3.85 17.20 8.93
CA TYR A 96 -5.03 17.12 8.08
C TYR A 96 -6.08 18.20 8.33
N GLU A 97 -6.83 18.52 7.29
CA GLU A 97 -8.03 19.34 7.30
C GLU A 97 -9.19 18.58 6.65
N ILE A 98 -10.41 18.93 7.04
CA ILE A 98 -11.63 18.37 6.45
C ILE A 98 -12.45 19.53 5.91
N ASP A 99 -12.80 19.48 4.63
CA ASP A 99 -13.74 20.42 4.02
C ASP A 99 -15.07 20.38 4.78
N ALA A 100 -15.56 21.54 5.22
CA ALA A 100 -16.80 21.64 5.97
C ALA A 100 -18.02 21.09 5.19
N ASN A 101 -17.97 21.11 3.86
CA ASN A 101 -19.03 20.61 2.99
C ASN A 101 -18.94 19.12 2.70
N LEU A 102 -17.89 18.43 3.16
CA LEU A 102 -17.77 16.99 2.98
C LEU A 102 -18.81 16.25 3.81
N PRO A 103 -19.75 15.51 3.20
CA PRO A 103 -20.72 14.72 3.94
C PRO A 103 -20.03 13.56 4.66
N ASN A 104 -20.70 13.04 5.70
CA ASN A 104 -20.26 11.86 6.45
C ASN A 104 -18.80 11.95 6.96
N GLN A 105 -18.39 13.08 7.55
CA GLN A 105 -17.04 13.25 8.09
C GLN A 105 -16.66 12.21 9.16
N LYS A 106 -17.64 11.51 9.74
CA LYS A 106 -17.41 10.41 10.67
C LYS A 106 -16.50 9.32 10.07
N ARG A 107 -16.65 9.00 8.77
CA ARG A 107 -15.81 7.98 8.10
C ARG A 107 -14.32 8.32 8.14
N ILE A 108 -13.97 9.61 8.11
CA ILE A 108 -12.59 10.09 8.21
C ILE A 108 -12.08 9.91 9.62
N ASN A 109 -12.86 10.32 10.63
CA ASN A 109 -12.47 10.17 12.03
C ASN A 109 -12.31 8.68 12.40
N ASP A 110 -13.19 7.80 11.92
CA ASP A 110 -13.10 6.36 12.14
C ASP A 110 -11.87 5.76 11.45
N ALA A 111 -11.58 6.17 10.21
CA ALA A 111 -10.40 5.72 9.47
C ALA A 111 -9.09 6.19 10.14
N ILE A 112 -9.02 7.45 10.58
CA ILE A 112 -7.90 7.99 11.34
C ILE A 112 -7.70 7.19 12.64
N ALA A 113 -8.77 6.98 13.41
CA ALA A 113 -8.70 6.20 14.65
C ALA A 113 -8.21 4.77 14.41
N HIS A 114 -8.59 4.15 13.29
CA HIS A 114 -8.11 2.83 12.89
C HIS A 114 -6.59 2.82 12.63
N TRP A 115 -6.07 3.80 11.90
CA TRP A 115 -4.64 3.95 11.67
C TRP A 115 -3.85 4.21 12.96
N GLU A 116 -4.32 5.13 13.82
CA GLU A 116 -3.64 5.47 15.08
C GLU A 116 -3.64 4.32 16.09
N ALA A 117 -4.69 3.49 16.09
CA ALA A 117 -4.80 2.34 17.00
C ALA A 117 -3.89 1.17 16.61
N LYS A 118 -3.59 1.01 15.31
CA LYS A 118 -2.87 -0.15 14.78
C LYS A 118 -1.42 0.14 14.39
N THR A 119 -1.08 1.40 14.21
CA THR A 119 0.23 1.82 13.69
C THR A 119 0.80 2.95 14.54
N SER A 120 2.00 3.37 14.20
CA SER A 120 2.69 4.53 14.74
C SER A 120 2.35 5.84 14.07
N ILE A 121 1.59 5.81 12.98
CA ILE A 121 1.12 7.02 12.31
C ILE A 121 0.23 7.81 13.27
N ARG A 122 0.44 9.13 13.32
CA ARG A 122 -0.35 10.05 14.16
C ARG A 122 -0.93 11.16 13.30
N PHE A 123 -2.20 11.45 13.49
CA PHE A 123 -2.89 12.50 12.76
C PHE A 123 -3.00 13.75 13.61
N VAL A 124 -2.71 14.90 13.02
CA VAL A 124 -2.85 16.19 13.70
C VAL A 124 -3.84 17.05 12.96
N ARG A 125 -4.93 17.42 13.62
CA ARG A 125 -5.88 18.35 13.02
C ARG A 125 -5.23 19.72 12.82
N ARG A 126 -5.13 20.13 11.57
CA ARG A 126 -4.61 21.44 11.17
C ARG A 126 -5.73 22.47 11.29
N THR A 127 -5.36 23.64 11.81
CA THR A 127 -6.23 24.78 12.05
C THR A 127 -5.43 26.06 11.76
N SER A 128 -6.10 27.21 11.71
CA SER A 128 -5.42 28.48 11.48
C SER A 128 -4.32 28.80 12.50
N SER A 129 -4.38 28.25 13.72
CA SER A 129 -3.39 28.51 14.77
C SER A 129 -2.10 27.68 14.65
N ASN A 130 -2.14 26.51 14.01
CA ASN A 130 -0.96 25.65 13.79
C ASN A 130 -0.58 25.52 12.30
N ALA A 131 -1.28 26.22 11.41
CA ALA A 131 -1.09 26.20 9.97
C ALA A 131 0.36 26.43 9.51
N SER A 132 1.09 27.32 10.19
CA SER A 132 2.51 27.62 9.89
C SER A 132 3.47 26.50 10.28
N GLN A 133 3.09 25.64 11.23
CA GLN A 133 3.88 24.47 11.65
C GLN A 133 3.69 23.28 10.71
N TYR A 134 2.55 23.25 10.00
CA TYR A 134 2.17 22.17 9.11
C TYR A 134 1.96 22.68 7.68
N PRO A 135 3.04 23.03 6.95
CA PRO A 135 2.94 23.48 5.56
C PRO A 135 2.52 22.35 4.61
N ASN A 136 2.85 21.10 4.95
CA ASN A 136 2.43 19.90 4.22
C ASN A 136 1.27 19.25 4.97
N TYR A 137 0.15 18.96 4.30
CA TYR A 137 -1.03 18.39 4.94
C TYR A 137 -2.00 17.77 3.95
N ILE A 138 -2.82 16.84 4.44
CA ILE A 138 -3.94 16.25 3.70
C ILE A 138 -5.17 17.14 3.83
N TYR A 139 -5.88 17.36 2.72
CA TYR A 139 -7.17 18.03 2.69
C TYR A 139 -8.25 17.05 2.20
N PHE A 140 -9.11 16.59 3.09
CA PHE A 140 -10.24 15.74 2.70
C PHE A 140 -11.36 16.59 2.10
N LYS A 141 -11.79 16.26 0.88
CA LYS A 141 -12.81 17.03 0.13
C LYS A 141 -13.90 16.16 -0.51
N PRO A 142 -15.07 16.74 -0.83
CA PRO A 142 -16.03 16.09 -1.72
C PRO A 142 -15.41 15.85 -3.10
N ALA A 143 -15.69 14.69 -3.69
CA ALA A 143 -15.28 14.34 -5.04
C ALA A 143 -16.26 13.36 -5.69
N ASN A 144 -16.05 13.05 -6.96
CA ASN A 144 -16.55 11.82 -7.56
C ASN A 144 -15.56 10.69 -7.26
N GLY A 145 -16.05 9.51 -6.90
CA GLY A 145 -15.22 8.36 -6.51
C GLY A 145 -14.38 8.57 -5.23
N CYS A 146 -13.51 7.63 -4.93
CA CYS A 146 -12.49 7.72 -3.88
C CYS A 146 -11.11 7.75 -4.54
N TRP A 147 -10.25 8.66 -4.11
CA TRP A 147 -8.90 8.75 -4.66
C TRP A 147 -7.94 9.53 -3.77
N SER A 148 -6.66 9.29 -3.99
CA SER A 148 -5.55 9.89 -3.26
C SER A 148 -4.28 9.92 -4.11
N GLN A 149 -3.32 10.76 -3.72
CA GLN A 149 -1.96 10.69 -4.27
C GLN A 149 -1.11 9.73 -3.44
N VAL A 150 -0.12 9.07 -4.04
CA VAL A 150 0.76 8.16 -3.30
C VAL A 150 1.88 8.91 -2.57
N GLY A 151 1.90 8.83 -1.24
CA GLY A 151 2.91 9.46 -0.36
C GLY A 151 2.72 10.97 -0.14
N MET A 152 3.62 11.56 0.65
CA MET A 152 3.65 13.02 0.86
C MET A 152 4.20 13.72 -0.39
N ARG A 153 3.40 14.61 -0.99
CA ARG A 153 3.77 15.38 -2.20
C ARG A 153 4.29 16.78 -1.88
N GLY A 154 4.03 17.27 -0.68
CA GLY A 154 4.34 18.63 -0.24
C GLY A 154 3.15 19.58 -0.42
N GLY A 155 3.09 20.63 0.39
CA GLY A 155 1.96 21.56 0.41
C GLY A 155 0.63 20.90 0.80
N LYS A 156 -0.48 21.51 0.34
CA LYS A 156 -1.80 20.91 0.46
C LYS A 156 -1.96 19.81 -0.59
N GLN A 157 -2.21 18.58 -0.16
CA GLN A 157 -2.61 17.48 -1.06
C GLN A 157 -4.02 16.99 -0.74
N ASP A 158 -4.83 16.76 -1.77
CA ASP A 158 -6.23 16.41 -1.61
C ASP A 158 -6.41 14.87 -1.47
N ILE A 159 -7.35 14.44 -0.61
CA ILE A 159 -8.00 13.12 -0.71
C ILE A 159 -9.47 13.37 -1.07
N GLY A 160 -9.89 12.83 -2.21
CA GLY A 160 -11.25 12.96 -2.70
C GLY A 160 -12.13 11.84 -2.19
N LEU A 161 -13.27 12.17 -1.58
CA LEU A 161 -14.22 11.19 -1.08
C LEU A 161 -15.65 11.49 -1.55
N GLY A 162 -16.13 10.70 -2.50
CA GLY A 162 -17.51 10.72 -2.97
C GLY A 162 -18.52 10.09 -2.00
N GLY A 163 -19.80 10.15 -2.36
CA GLY A 163 -20.90 9.66 -1.51
C GLY A 163 -20.84 8.16 -1.20
N GLY A 164 -20.27 7.37 -2.12
CA GLY A 164 -20.09 5.92 -1.97
C GLY A 164 -18.91 5.50 -1.09
N CYS A 165 -17.94 6.38 -0.83
CA CYS A 165 -16.73 6.04 -0.08
C CYS A 165 -17.06 5.72 1.38
N GLY A 166 -16.97 4.45 1.78
CA GLY A 166 -17.10 4.02 3.17
C GLY A 166 -15.87 4.34 4.03
N THR A 167 -15.89 3.88 5.28
CA THR A 167 -14.72 3.94 6.17
C THR A 167 -13.57 3.10 5.64
N SER A 168 -13.82 1.89 5.11
CA SER A 168 -12.80 1.04 4.50
C SER A 168 -12.10 1.72 3.32
N ALA A 169 -12.86 2.28 2.38
CA ALA A 169 -12.31 3.08 1.29
C ALA A 169 -11.49 4.27 1.82
N THR A 170 -11.95 4.94 2.88
CA THR A 170 -11.19 6.04 3.48
C THR A 170 -9.87 5.56 4.12
N ILE A 171 -9.82 4.36 4.72
CA ILE A 171 -8.58 3.75 5.22
C ILE A 171 -7.63 3.46 4.05
N HIS A 172 -8.15 2.96 2.93
CA HIS A 172 -7.40 2.70 1.70
C HIS A 172 -6.76 3.97 1.13
N GLU A 173 -7.54 5.05 0.97
CA GLU A 173 -7.02 6.32 0.43
C GLU A 173 -5.97 6.97 1.34
N ILE A 174 -6.10 6.80 2.65
CA ILE A 174 -5.05 7.19 3.60
C ILE A 174 -3.80 6.31 3.40
N GLY A 175 -3.96 5.01 3.14
CA GLY A 175 -2.87 4.11 2.78
C GLY A 175 -2.07 4.60 1.57
N HIS A 176 -2.75 5.02 0.50
CA HIS A 176 -2.11 5.71 -0.62
C HIS A 176 -1.33 6.95 -0.17
N ALA A 177 -1.96 7.87 0.59
CA ALA A 177 -1.28 9.08 1.06
C ALA A 177 -0.08 8.82 1.98
N LEU A 178 -0.07 7.67 2.67
CA LEU A 178 1.08 7.20 3.46
C LEU A 178 2.18 6.56 2.61
N GLY A 179 1.86 6.23 1.36
CA GLY A 179 2.80 5.80 0.36
C GLY A 179 2.57 4.39 -0.16
N LEU A 180 1.44 3.74 0.11
CA LEU A 180 1.14 2.39 -0.38
C LEU A 180 0.61 2.42 -1.83
N TRP A 181 1.02 1.47 -2.65
CA TRP A 181 0.44 1.11 -3.94
C TRP A 181 -0.54 -0.06 -3.76
N HIS A 182 -1.18 -0.50 -4.85
CA HIS A 182 -2.03 -1.66 -4.79
C HIS A 182 -1.25 -2.98 -4.71
N GLU A 183 -1.79 -3.94 -3.94
CA GLU A 183 -1.18 -5.27 -3.74
C GLU A 183 -1.19 -6.10 -5.03
N GLN A 184 -2.22 -5.98 -5.89
CA GLN A 184 -2.26 -6.71 -7.16
C GLN A 184 -1.26 -6.19 -8.20
N SER A 185 -0.58 -5.07 -7.95
CA SER A 185 0.39 -4.49 -8.88
C SER A 185 1.84 -4.90 -8.58
N ARG A 186 2.05 -5.72 -7.53
CA ARG A 186 3.34 -6.32 -7.16
C ARG A 186 4.05 -7.04 -8.30
N GLU A 187 5.36 -7.13 -8.20
CA GLU A 187 6.19 -7.83 -9.18
C GLU A 187 5.99 -9.36 -9.11
N ASP A 188 5.80 -9.91 -7.91
CA ASP A 188 5.53 -11.34 -7.70
C ASP A 188 4.06 -11.76 -7.89
N ARG A 189 3.13 -10.82 -8.19
CA ARG A 189 1.69 -11.08 -8.16
C ARG A 189 1.24 -12.28 -9.01
N ASP A 190 1.89 -12.55 -10.13
CA ASP A 190 1.54 -13.68 -11.01
C ASP A 190 1.85 -15.06 -10.40
N LYS A 191 2.60 -15.14 -9.28
CA LYS A 191 2.76 -16.36 -8.46
C LYS A 191 1.55 -16.59 -7.53
N HIS A 192 0.76 -15.54 -7.29
CA HIS A 192 -0.25 -15.47 -6.24
C HIS A 192 -1.66 -15.30 -6.78
N ILE A 193 -1.80 -14.66 -7.94
CA ILE A 193 -3.07 -14.39 -8.60
C ILE A 193 -2.94 -14.60 -10.12
N GLN A 194 -4.09 -14.77 -10.78
CA GLN A 194 -4.21 -14.82 -12.23
C GLN A 194 -5.13 -13.70 -12.70
N ILE A 195 -4.64 -12.90 -13.65
CA ILE A 195 -5.42 -11.86 -14.33
C ILE A 195 -6.15 -12.43 -15.54
N HIS A 196 -7.46 -12.24 -15.60
CA HIS A 196 -8.34 -12.63 -16.70
C HIS A 196 -8.56 -11.44 -17.63
N TRP A 197 -7.54 -11.10 -18.42
CA TRP A 197 -7.52 -9.99 -19.38
C TRP A 197 -8.77 -9.92 -20.28
N GLN A 198 -9.29 -11.08 -20.69
CA GLN A 198 -10.49 -11.21 -21.50
C GLN A 198 -11.77 -10.71 -20.82
N ASN A 199 -11.80 -10.63 -19.48
CA ASN A 199 -12.94 -10.13 -18.70
C ASN A 199 -12.83 -8.63 -18.36
N ILE A 200 -11.66 -8.02 -18.58
CA ILE A 200 -11.41 -6.61 -18.28
C ILE A 200 -11.96 -5.73 -19.42
N LYS A 201 -12.53 -4.57 -19.05
CA LYS A 201 -12.90 -3.51 -19.99
C LYS A 201 -11.66 -3.00 -20.75
N PRO A 202 -11.66 -2.93 -22.10
CA PRO A 202 -10.46 -2.59 -22.88
C PRO A 202 -9.74 -1.31 -22.43
N GLU A 203 -10.49 -0.26 -22.10
CA GLU A 203 -9.98 1.03 -21.64
C GLU A 203 -9.30 0.97 -20.26
N ASN A 204 -9.55 -0.09 -19.47
CA ASN A 204 -9.03 -0.26 -18.11
C ASN A 204 -7.90 -1.31 -18.00
N LEU A 205 -7.42 -1.87 -19.12
CA LEU A 205 -6.35 -2.87 -19.10
C LEU A 205 -5.08 -2.36 -18.39
N HIS A 206 -4.80 -1.06 -18.53
CA HIS A 206 -3.62 -0.43 -17.93
C HIS A 206 -3.61 -0.45 -16.40
N ASN A 207 -4.78 -0.52 -15.75
CA ASN A 207 -4.92 -0.60 -14.29
C ASN A 207 -4.44 -1.93 -13.70
N PHE A 208 -4.13 -2.92 -14.55
CA PHE A 208 -3.60 -4.22 -14.14
C PHE A 208 -2.12 -4.37 -14.49
N ASN A 209 -1.46 -3.36 -15.06
CA ASN A 209 -0.05 -3.46 -15.38
C ASN A 209 0.77 -3.62 -14.10
N GLN A 210 1.64 -4.63 -14.04
CA GLN A 210 2.60 -4.75 -12.93
C GLN A 210 3.51 -3.53 -12.94
N HIS A 211 3.98 -3.15 -11.76
CA HIS A 211 5.11 -2.24 -11.64
C HIS A 211 6.39 -3.04 -11.87
N ILE A 212 6.65 -3.42 -13.13
CA ILE A 212 7.84 -4.20 -13.51
C ILE A 212 9.07 -3.29 -13.45
N THR A 213 10.13 -3.90 -12.93
CA THR A 213 11.44 -3.39 -12.50
C THR A 213 11.37 -2.61 -11.19
N ASP A 214 11.73 -3.35 -10.12
CA ASP A 214 12.42 -2.94 -8.89
C ASP A 214 11.63 -2.88 -7.57
N GLY A 215 10.49 -3.56 -7.50
CA GLY A 215 9.76 -3.64 -6.25
C GLY A 215 10.40 -4.57 -5.23
N ASP A 216 10.80 -4.03 -4.07
CA ASP A 216 11.13 -4.88 -2.94
C ASP A 216 9.80 -5.32 -2.30
N ASP A 217 9.37 -6.52 -2.67
CA ASP A 217 8.22 -7.22 -2.10
C ASP A 217 8.44 -7.38 -0.59
N TYR A 218 7.86 -6.45 0.17
CA TYR A 218 7.91 -6.53 1.60
C TYR A 218 6.96 -7.62 2.08
N ASP A 219 7.55 -8.75 2.47
CA ASP A 219 6.89 -9.95 2.99
C ASP A 219 6.04 -10.69 1.92
N SER A 220 5.48 -11.84 2.30
CA SER A 220 4.63 -12.65 1.44
C SER A 220 3.40 -11.88 0.96
N TYR A 221 2.96 -12.15 -0.27
CA TYR A 221 1.73 -11.60 -0.86
C TYR A 221 0.52 -11.65 0.08
N ASP A 222 -0.21 -10.53 0.15
CA ASP A 222 -1.30 -10.34 1.09
C ASP A 222 -2.69 -10.26 0.45
N TYR A 223 -3.35 -11.43 0.33
CA TYR A 223 -4.72 -11.50 -0.20
C TYR A 223 -5.75 -10.68 0.60
N ASP A 224 -5.48 -10.48 1.89
CA ASP A 224 -6.38 -9.77 2.82
C ASP A 224 -6.06 -8.26 2.91
N SER A 225 -5.05 -7.79 2.16
CA SER A 225 -4.63 -6.38 2.18
C SER A 225 -5.80 -5.47 1.81
N ILE A 226 -5.92 -4.37 2.54
CA ILE A 226 -6.84 -3.31 2.15
C ILE A 226 -6.41 -2.64 0.83
N MET A 227 -5.18 -2.84 0.37
CA MET A 227 -4.68 -2.35 -0.91
C MET A 227 -4.93 -3.31 -2.07
N HIS A 228 -5.59 -4.45 -1.85
CA HIS A 228 -5.88 -5.43 -2.91
C HIS A 228 -7.22 -5.15 -3.60
N TYR A 229 -7.26 -5.22 -4.93
CA TYR A 229 -8.51 -5.20 -5.72
C TYR A 229 -9.45 -6.37 -5.43
N GLY A 230 -10.76 -6.12 -5.57
CA GLY A 230 -11.76 -7.19 -5.60
C GLY A 230 -11.67 -8.05 -6.85
N SER A 231 -12.23 -9.26 -6.80
CA SER A 231 -12.13 -10.25 -7.89
C SER A 231 -12.79 -9.81 -9.20
N THR A 232 -13.73 -8.86 -9.15
CA THR A 232 -14.54 -8.36 -10.28
C THR A 232 -14.12 -6.95 -10.74
N ALA A 233 -13.03 -6.40 -10.21
CA ALA A 233 -12.56 -5.05 -10.51
C ALA A 233 -12.47 -4.83 -12.03
N PHE A 234 -13.07 -3.73 -12.54
CA PHE A 234 -13.11 -3.36 -13.97
C PHE A 234 -13.68 -4.43 -14.93
N SER A 235 -14.49 -5.37 -14.42
CA SER A 235 -15.11 -6.40 -15.26
C SER A 235 -16.08 -5.80 -16.27
N LYS A 236 -16.03 -6.28 -17.52
CA LYS A 236 -17.00 -5.92 -18.58
C LYS A 236 -18.20 -6.86 -18.65
N ASN A 237 -18.15 -7.99 -17.96
CA ASN A 237 -19.12 -9.08 -18.09
C ASN A 237 -19.55 -9.67 -16.74
N GLY A 238 -19.19 -9.02 -15.63
CA GLY A 238 -19.48 -9.49 -14.26
C GLY A 238 -18.70 -10.74 -13.84
N LYS A 239 -17.83 -11.29 -14.69
CA LYS A 239 -16.96 -12.42 -14.35
C LYS A 239 -15.68 -11.92 -13.66
N PRO A 240 -15.00 -12.77 -12.88
CA PRO A 240 -13.76 -12.40 -12.22
C PRO A 240 -12.70 -11.91 -13.22
N THR A 241 -12.10 -10.76 -12.94
CA THR A 241 -10.88 -10.26 -13.57
C THR A 241 -9.64 -10.73 -12.82
N ILE A 242 -9.77 -11.10 -11.55
CA ILE A 242 -8.69 -11.67 -10.72
C ILE A 242 -9.18 -12.97 -10.05
N THR A 243 -8.36 -14.02 -10.11
CA THR A 243 -8.52 -15.24 -9.30
C THR A 243 -7.25 -15.55 -8.52
N THR A 244 -7.36 -16.14 -7.33
CA THR A 244 -6.23 -16.44 -6.45
C THR A 244 -5.54 -17.77 -6.78
N ILE A 245 -4.28 -17.90 -6.37
CA ILE A 245 -3.43 -19.09 -6.48
C ILE A 245 -2.84 -19.39 -5.09
N PRO A 246 -3.24 -20.47 -4.40
CA PRO A 246 -4.30 -21.40 -4.77
C PRO A 246 -5.68 -20.73 -4.80
N SER A 247 -6.57 -21.28 -5.63
CA SER A 247 -7.92 -20.75 -5.82
C SER A 247 -8.75 -20.80 -4.55
N GLY A 248 -9.64 -19.82 -4.39
CA GLY A 248 -10.64 -19.75 -3.33
C GLY A 248 -10.26 -18.84 -2.16
N LYS A 249 -9.06 -18.23 -2.15
CA LYS A 249 -8.74 -17.17 -1.18
C LYS A 249 -9.55 -15.91 -1.51
N PRO A 250 -10.26 -15.31 -0.53
CA PRO A 250 -10.97 -14.05 -0.73
C PRO A 250 -9.97 -12.91 -0.96
N ILE A 251 -10.37 -11.91 -1.76
CA ILE A 251 -9.60 -10.70 -2.06
C ILE A 251 -10.53 -9.50 -2.15
N GLY A 252 -10.03 -8.31 -1.78
CA GLY A 252 -10.75 -7.04 -1.91
C GLY A 252 -12.04 -6.95 -1.11
N LYS A 253 -12.10 -7.60 0.07
CA LYS A 253 -13.24 -7.56 1.01
C LYS A 253 -12.85 -7.09 2.40
N SER A 254 -11.79 -6.30 2.50
CA SER A 254 -11.22 -5.92 3.78
C SER A 254 -11.96 -4.73 4.39
N ASN A 255 -12.18 -4.79 5.71
CA ASN A 255 -12.80 -3.70 6.47
C ASN A 255 -11.75 -2.82 7.19
N GLY A 256 -10.46 -3.11 7.01
CA GLY A 256 -9.36 -2.34 7.59
C GLY A 256 -8.00 -2.99 7.33
N LEU A 257 -6.93 -2.33 7.75
CA LEU A 257 -5.56 -2.84 7.64
C LEU A 257 -5.40 -4.29 8.10
N SER A 258 -4.80 -5.11 7.23
CA SER A 258 -4.25 -6.42 7.56
C SER A 258 -2.98 -6.30 8.41
N ASP A 259 -2.50 -7.42 8.95
CA ASP A 259 -1.24 -7.44 9.69
C ASP A 259 -0.03 -7.05 8.81
N ARG A 260 -0.08 -7.35 7.51
CA ARG A 260 0.98 -7.00 6.56
C ARG A 260 0.91 -5.54 6.11
N ASP A 261 -0.29 -4.97 5.98
CA ASP A 261 -0.45 -3.52 5.77
C ASP A 261 0.21 -2.74 6.91
N ILE A 262 -0.06 -3.15 8.15
CA ILE A 262 0.55 -2.57 9.37
C ILE A 262 2.06 -2.74 9.35
N ALA A 263 2.54 -3.96 9.13
CA ALA A 263 3.97 -4.25 9.09
C ALA A 263 4.68 -3.40 8.03
N THR A 264 4.11 -3.27 6.84
CA THR A 264 4.70 -2.48 5.74
C THR A 264 4.86 -1.02 6.15
N ILE A 265 3.85 -0.45 6.80
CA ILE A 265 3.88 0.95 7.26
C ILE A 265 4.89 1.15 8.39
N GLU A 266 4.95 0.23 9.36
CA GLU A 266 5.93 0.30 10.44
C GLU A 266 7.38 0.23 9.90
N PHE A 267 7.64 -0.62 8.91
CA PHE A 267 8.92 -0.66 8.22
C PHE A 267 9.22 0.65 7.49
N MET A 268 8.25 1.16 6.73
CA MET A 268 8.38 2.40 5.96
C MET A 268 8.69 3.63 6.83
N TYR A 269 8.11 3.72 8.02
CA TYR A 269 8.16 4.93 8.86
C TYR A 269 9.13 4.84 10.04
N GLN A 270 9.42 3.64 10.55
CA GLN A 270 10.34 3.47 11.68
C GLN A 270 11.65 2.80 11.31
N GLY A 271 11.79 2.31 10.08
CA GLY A 271 12.92 1.44 9.72
C GLY A 271 12.94 0.14 10.53
N LYS A 272 11.84 -0.17 11.24
CA LYS A 272 11.65 -1.45 11.90
C LYS A 272 11.18 -2.41 10.83
N ALA A 273 12.12 -3.10 10.21
CA ALA A 273 11.75 -4.38 9.61
C ALA A 273 11.18 -5.22 10.78
N PRO A 274 9.98 -5.81 10.66
CA PRO A 274 9.68 -7.05 11.33
C PRO A 274 10.89 -7.90 10.99
N THR A 275 11.47 -8.49 12.01
CA THR A 275 12.28 -9.66 11.79
C THR A 275 11.42 -10.61 10.97
N LYS A 276 11.58 -10.58 9.63
CA LYS A 276 10.91 -11.46 8.69
C LYS A 276 11.26 -12.82 9.23
N SER A 277 10.33 -13.47 9.91
CA SER A 277 10.68 -14.63 10.69
C SER A 277 9.62 -15.70 10.56
N ARG A 278 10.08 -16.91 10.25
CA ARG A 278 9.20 -18.07 10.11
C ARG A 278 9.14 -18.83 11.42
N PRO A 279 7.96 -19.32 11.82
CA PRO A 279 7.84 -20.13 13.02
C PRO A 279 8.59 -21.45 12.84
N TYR A 280 9.16 -21.93 13.93
CA TYR A 280 9.79 -23.23 14.06
C TYR A 280 9.45 -23.82 15.41
N THR A 281 8.93 -25.04 15.38
CA THR A 281 8.60 -25.78 16.59
C THR A 281 9.83 -26.55 17.05
N ILE A 282 10.33 -26.23 18.24
CA ILE A 282 11.46 -26.91 18.88
C ILE A 282 11.18 -28.41 18.95
N GLN A 283 12.10 -29.21 18.42
CA GLN A 283 12.06 -30.67 18.49
C GLN A 283 12.91 -31.17 19.67
N GLN A 284 12.72 -32.45 20.04
CA GLN A 284 13.52 -33.05 21.09
C GLN A 284 15.01 -33.08 20.70
N GLY A 285 15.85 -32.46 21.54
CA GLY A 285 17.30 -32.38 21.32
C GLY A 285 17.76 -31.18 20.47
N ASP A 286 16.84 -30.32 20.02
CA ASP A 286 17.24 -29.06 19.40
C ASP A 286 17.93 -28.13 20.39
N THR A 287 18.90 -27.37 19.88
CA THR A 287 19.42 -26.14 20.51
C THR A 287 19.33 -25.01 19.50
N LEU A 288 19.30 -23.75 19.95
CA LEU A 288 19.29 -22.62 19.01
C LEU A 288 20.49 -22.66 18.05
N TYR A 289 21.66 -23.14 18.51
CA TYR A 289 22.83 -23.35 17.67
C TYR A 289 22.59 -24.39 16.57
N LEU A 290 22.04 -25.56 16.91
CA LEU A 290 21.78 -26.62 15.93
C LEU A 290 20.69 -26.22 14.94
N ILE A 291 19.68 -25.49 15.40
CA ILE A 291 18.65 -24.91 14.56
C ILE A 291 19.29 -23.92 13.58
N ALA A 292 20.09 -22.97 14.06
CA ALA A 292 20.77 -22.00 13.19
C ALA A 292 21.73 -22.67 12.19
N GLN A 293 22.47 -23.69 12.61
CA GLN A 293 23.36 -24.43 11.72
C GLN A 293 22.60 -25.13 10.58
N ARG A 294 21.43 -25.69 10.89
CA ARG A 294 20.60 -26.43 9.92
C ARG A 294 19.80 -25.50 9.01
N GLU A 295 19.21 -24.47 9.60
CA GLU A 295 18.19 -23.64 8.95
C GLU A 295 18.75 -22.34 8.39
N LEU A 296 19.86 -21.84 8.94
CA LEU A 296 20.52 -20.58 8.54
C LEU A 296 21.92 -20.79 7.97
N GLY A 297 22.39 -22.04 7.90
CA GLY A 297 23.69 -22.44 7.36
C GLY A 297 24.88 -22.18 8.29
N ASP A 298 24.67 -21.57 9.47
CA ASP A 298 25.74 -21.21 10.42
C ASP A 298 25.18 -21.19 11.85
N GLY A 299 25.70 -22.06 12.71
CA GLY A 299 25.26 -22.16 14.11
C GLY A 299 25.58 -20.93 14.96
N SER A 300 26.57 -20.10 14.57
CA SER A 300 26.90 -18.86 15.26
C SER A 300 25.78 -17.81 15.17
N ARG A 301 24.90 -17.95 14.17
CA ARG A 301 23.73 -17.09 13.92
C ARG A 301 22.53 -17.36 14.82
N TRP A 302 22.67 -18.19 15.84
CA TRP A 302 21.56 -18.55 16.73
C TRP A 302 20.89 -17.35 17.42
N ARG A 303 21.62 -16.24 17.60
CA ARG A 303 21.09 -15.00 18.18
C ARG A 303 20.11 -14.26 17.27
N GLU A 304 20.00 -14.66 16.01
CA GLU A 304 19.00 -14.13 15.07
C GLU A 304 17.64 -14.82 15.26
N ILE A 305 17.57 -15.94 15.98
CA ILE A 305 16.32 -16.62 16.32
C ILE A 305 15.65 -15.88 17.47
N VAL A 306 14.38 -15.51 17.29
CA VAL A 306 13.62 -14.66 18.21
C VAL A 306 12.41 -15.37 18.81
N LYS A 307 11.92 -14.84 19.93
CA LYS A 307 10.84 -15.45 20.73
C LYS A 307 9.46 -15.28 20.12
N THR A 308 9.20 -14.14 19.48
CA THR A 308 7.91 -13.80 18.87
C THR A 308 8.14 -13.30 17.44
N PRO A 309 7.10 -13.23 16.58
CA PRO A 309 7.24 -12.66 15.24
C PRO A 309 7.82 -11.24 15.24
N GLU A 310 7.50 -10.47 16.29
CA GLU A 310 7.91 -9.08 16.50
C GLU A 310 9.32 -8.95 17.11
N GLY A 311 9.97 -10.07 17.46
CA GLY A 311 11.33 -10.11 17.99
C GLY A 311 11.46 -10.71 19.40
N GLY A 312 12.45 -10.22 20.15
CA GLY A 312 12.78 -10.70 21.48
C GLY A 312 13.91 -11.73 21.48
N SER A 313 15.07 -11.35 22.01
CA SER A 313 16.25 -12.20 22.12
C SER A 313 16.16 -13.19 23.27
N PHE A 314 16.82 -14.33 23.11
CA PHE A 314 17.08 -15.29 24.18
C PHE A 314 18.30 -14.85 24.98
N THR A 315 18.21 -14.92 26.32
CA THR A 315 19.39 -14.95 27.17
C THR A 315 20.09 -16.31 27.04
N GLU A 316 21.32 -16.41 27.51
CA GLU A 316 22.06 -17.69 27.51
C GLU A 316 21.33 -18.76 28.35
N GLU A 317 20.69 -18.37 29.45
CA GLU A 317 19.89 -19.27 30.30
C GLU A 317 18.63 -19.76 29.57
N GLU A 318 17.92 -18.87 28.88
CA GLU A 318 16.72 -19.24 28.13
C GLU A 318 17.06 -20.13 26.92
N ALA A 319 18.19 -19.87 26.26
CA ALA A 319 18.68 -20.68 25.13
C ALA A 319 19.05 -22.11 25.54
N GLN A 320 19.42 -22.32 26.81
CA GLN A 320 19.72 -23.65 27.38
C GLN A 320 18.48 -24.41 27.85
N ASN A 321 17.37 -23.72 28.06
CA ASN A 321 16.15 -24.27 28.68
C ASN A 321 14.96 -24.37 27.71
N LEU A 322 15.22 -24.52 26.41
CA LEU A 322 14.20 -24.71 25.39
C LEU A 322 13.36 -25.97 25.62
N GLN A 323 12.05 -25.87 25.40
CA GLN A 323 11.13 -27.00 25.58
C GLN A 323 10.67 -27.55 24.22
N PRO A 324 10.67 -28.88 24.01
CA PRO A 324 10.03 -29.47 22.83
C PRO A 324 8.57 -29.01 22.70
N GLY A 325 8.18 -28.58 21.51
CA GLY A 325 6.87 -27.99 21.24
C GLY A 325 6.79 -26.47 21.39
N GLN A 326 7.80 -25.81 21.97
CA GLN A 326 7.91 -24.35 21.98
C GLN A 326 8.07 -23.82 20.56
N VAL A 327 7.40 -22.72 20.23
CA VAL A 327 7.57 -22.04 18.94
C VAL A 327 8.58 -20.91 19.09
N VAL A 328 9.55 -20.86 18.18
CA VAL A 328 10.52 -19.77 18.00
C VAL A 328 10.47 -19.30 16.56
N TYR A 329 11.09 -18.16 16.26
CA TYR A 329 10.98 -17.53 14.95
C TYR A 329 12.37 -17.30 14.35
N LEU A 330 12.64 -17.89 13.18
CA LEU A 330 13.92 -17.78 12.48
C LEU A 330 13.85 -16.70 11.41
N PRO A 331 14.93 -15.91 11.19
CA PRO A 331 14.94 -14.94 10.10
C PRO A 331 14.73 -15.63 8.74
N LEU A 332 13.96 -15.00 7.85
CA LEU A 332 13.87 -15.37 6.44
C LEU A 332 15.19 -14.94 5.79
N THR A 333 15.93 -15.94 5.31
CA THR A 333 17.21 -15.78 4.60
C THR A 333 17.05 -15.28 3.19
#